data_AF-A0A645ECA7-F1
#
_entry.id   AF-A0A645ECA7-F1
#
_cell.length_a   1.000
_cell.length_b   1.000
_cell.length_c   1.000
_cell.angle_alpha   90.00
_cell.angle_beta   90.00
_cell.angle_gamma   90.00
#
_symmetry.space_group_name_H-M   'P 1'
#
loop_
_entity.id
_entity.type
_entity.pdbx_description
1 polymer ?
#
loop_
_entity_poly.entity_id
_entity_poly.type
_entity_poly.pdbx_seq_one_letter_code
_entity_poly.pdbx_strand_id
1 'polypeptide(L)'
;MQEIDVILDDNPELSVEMVELDNHNRQSHAELQAFNEHKVFVYKHPITIQRKQYDDMLSELYEMKRNNPGAFINEITNVTQNIRRIQSNINKKKYKTEDEKQSWEQNLSRAEVRKKVLEDVISK
;
A
#
# COMPACT_ATOMS: atom_id res chain seq x y z
N MET A 1 -16.33 -29.01 -22.48
CA MET A 1 -15.47 -27.81 -22.41
C MET A 1 -16.24 -26.66 -23.07
N GLN A 2 -17.27 -26.19 -22.38
CA GLN A 2 -18.23 -25.13 -22.78
C GLN A 2 -18.74 -24.43 -21.51
N GLU A 3 -17.92 -24.32 -20.48
CA GLU A 3 -18.40 -23.90 -19.16
C GLU A 3 -18.19 -22.41 -18.92
N ILE A 4 -17.09 -21.82 -19.42
CA ILE A 4 -16.82 -20.39 -19.23
C ILE A 4 -17.69 -19.54 -20.17
N ASP A 5 -17.80 -19.92 -21.44
CA ASP A 5 -18.59 -19.14 -22.42
C ASP A 5 -20.07 -19.04 -22.01
N VAL A 6 -20.67 -20.15 -21.55
CA VAL A 6 -22.06 -20.15 -21.07
C VAL A 6 -22.23 -19.29 -19.82
N ILE A 7 -21.28 -19.33 -18.88
CA ILE A 7 -21.31 -18.49 -17.67
C ILE A 7 -21.18 -17.01 -18.02
N LEU A 8 -20.35 -16.66 -19.01
CA LEU A 8 -20.16 -15.29 -19.47
C LEU A 8 -21.33 -14.78 -20.31
N ASP A 9 -21.99 -15.66 -21.08
CA ASP A 9 -23.22 -15.33 -21.80
C ASP A 9 -24.37 -15.04 -20.82
N ASP A 10 -24.47 -15.82 -19.73
CA ASP A 10 -25.46 -15.63 -18.67
C ASP A 10 -25.15 -14.42 -17.77
N ASN A 11 -23.86 -14.11 -17.56
CA ASN A 11 -23.38 -13.06 -16.64
C ASN A 11 -22.19 -12.28 -17.28
N PRO A 12 -22.47 -11.37 -18.22
CA PRO A 12 -21.43 -10.67 -18.98
C PRO A 12 -20.54 -9.76 -18.12
N GLU A 13 -20.98 -9.35 -16.94
CA GLU A 13 -20.18 -8.60 -15.97
C GLU A 13 -18.94 -9.36 -15.46
N LEU A 14 -18.99 -10.69 -15.42
CA LEU A 14 -17.86 -11.52 -15.01
C LEU A 14 -16.68 -11.45 -16.01
N SER A 15 -16.94 -11.00 -17.24
CA SER A 15 -15.87 -10.78 -18.22
C SER A 15 -14.89 -9.70 -17.76
N VAL A 16 -15.35 -8.68 -17.02
CA VAL A 16 -14.50 -7.63 -16.48
C VAL A 16 -13.56 -8.19 -15.42
N GLU A 17 -14.10 -8.96 -14.48
CA GLU A 17 -13.31 -9.62 -13.43
C GLU A 17 -12.27 -10.58 -14.04
N MET A 18 -12.66 -11.33 -15.08
CA MET A 18 -11.74 -12.23 -15.79
C MET A 18 -10.57 -11.47 -16.42
N VAL A 19 -10.83 -10.32 -17.05
CA VAL A 19 -9.78 -9.46 -17.64
C VAL A 19 -8.88 -8.84 -16.56
N GLU A 20 -9.46 -8.40 -15.44
CA GLU A 20 -8.69 -7.89 -14.30
C GLU A 20 -7.77 -8.96 -13.70
N LEU A 21 -8.28 -10.17 -13.53
CA LEU A 21 -7.50 -11.30 -13.01
C LEU A 21 -6.36 -11.68 -13.97
N ASP A 22 -6.62 -11.73 -15.27
CA ASP A 22 -5.62 -11.98 -16.30
C ASP A 22 -4.52 -10.89 -16.29
N ASN A 23 -4.90 -9.62 -16.12
CA ASN A 23 -3.93 -8.53 -15.94
C ASN A 23 -3.08 -8.69 -14.67
N HIS A 24 -3.67 -9.05 -13.53
CA HIS A 24 -2.92 -9.32 -12.30
C HIS A 24 -1.98 -10.52 -12.45
N ASN A 25 -2.39 -11.58 -13.15
CA ASN A 25 -1.55 -12.74 -13.43
C ASN A 25 -0.33 -12.35 -14.29
N ARG A 26 -0.54 -11.58 -15.36
CA ARG A 26 0.56 -11.06 -16.19
C ARG A 26 1.53 -10.21 -15.38
N GLN A 27 1.01 -9.31 -14.55
CA GLN A 27 1.83 -8.50 -13.65
C GLN A 27 2.64 -9.38 -12.70
N SER A 28 2.02 -10.36 -12.04
CA SER A 28 2.69 -11.30 -11.14
C SER A 28 3.81 -12.08 -11.84
N HIS A 29 3.58 -12.55 -13.07
CA HIS A 29 4.62 -13.20 -13.86
C HIS A 29 5.78 -12.25 -14.17
N ALA A 30 5.50 -11.00 -14.53
CA ALA A 30 6.54 -10.00 -14.78
C ALA A 30 7.35 -9.68 -13.50
N GLU A 31 6.70 -9.60 -12.34
CA GLU A 31 7.36 -9.43 -11.04
C GLU A 31 8.34 -10.58 -10.75
N LEU A 32 7.88 -11.82 -10.92
CA LEU A 32 8.70 -13.02 -10.67
C LEU A 32 9.86 -13.14 -11.67
N GLN A 33 9.63 -12.79 -12.94
CA GLN A 33 10.68 -12.75 -13.95
C GLN A 33 11.77 -11.72 -13.57
N ALA A 34 11.37 -10.48 -13.27
CA ALA A 34 12.30 -9.43 -12.87
C ALA A 34 13.08 -9.82 -11.61
N PHE A 35 12.41 -10.44 -10.63
CA PHE A 35 13.09 -10.93 -9.43
C PHE A 35 14.08 -12.05 -9.73
N ASN A 36 13.76 -12.97 -10.66
CA ASN A 36 14.69 -14.02 -11.07
C ASN A 36 15.94 -13.44 -11.74
N GLU A 37 15.76 -12.49 -12.65
CA GLU A 37 16.82 -11.89 -13.48
C GLU A 37 17.68 -10.88 -12.71
N HIS A 38 17.06 -10.03 -11.88
CA HIS A 38 17.71 -8.86 -11.27
C HIS A 38 17.67 -8.84 -9.74
N LYS A 39 16.99 -9.80 -9.10
CA LYS A 39 16.75 -9.83 -7.64
C LYS A 39 15.99 -8.62 -7.10
N VAL A 40 15.27 -7.92 -7.98
CA VAL A 40 14.40 -6.79 -7.64
C VAL A 40 13.03 -6.98 -8.30
N PHE A 41 11.98 -6.56 -7.60
CA PHE A 41 10.62 -6.51 -8.14
C PHE A 41 10.44 -5.26 -9.03
N VAL A 42 9.51 -5.33 -9.98
CA VAL A 42 9.10 -4.17 -10.81
C VAL A 42 8.15 -3.26 -10.03
N TYR A 43 7.49 -3.80 -9.00
CA TYR A 43 6.58 -3.08 -8.11
C TYR A 43 5.37 -2.47 -8.83
N LYS A 44 4.83 -3.18 -9.83
CA LYS A 44 3.57 -2.87 -10.51
C LYS A 44 2.40 -3.65 -9.92
N HIS A 45 2.63 -4.88 -9.48
CA HIS A 45 1.56 -5.68 -8.90
C HIS A 45 1.08 -5.07 -7.56
N PRO A 46 -0.24 -5.02 -7.27
CA PRO A 46 -0.77 -4.44 -6.04
C PRO A 46 -0.09 -4.93 -4.75
N ILE A 47 0.23 -6.22 -4.69
CA ILE A 47 0.95 -6.84 -3.56
C ILE A 47 2.37 -6.27 -3.41
N THR A 48 3.07 -6.09 -4.53
CA THR A 48 4.45 -5.60 -4.53
C THR A 48 4.52 -4.10 -4.27
N ILE A 49 3.55 -3.31 -4.71
CA ILE A 49 3.50 -1.85 -4.47
C ILE A 49 3.50 -1.56 -2.96
N GLN A 50 2.69 -2.29 -2.19
CA GLN A 50 2.66 -2.12 -0.73
C GLN A 50 4.00 -2.46 -0.10
N ARG A 51 4.66 -3.51 -0.60
CA ARG A 51 5.99 -3.89 -0.13
C ARG A 51 7.04 -2.83 -0.46
N LYS A 52 7.01 -2.27 -1.67
CA LYS A 52 7.88 -1.16 -2.08
C LYS A 52 7.76 0.01 -1.11
N GLN A 53 6.52 0.45 -0.85
CA GLN A 53 6.26 1.56 0.05
C GLN A 53 6.85 1.32 1.44
N TYR A 54 6.70 0.11 1.97
CA TYR A 54 7.29 -0.27 3.25
C TYR A 54 8.82 -0.22 3.20
N ASP A 55 9.44 -0.81 2.18
CA ASP A 55 10.90 -0.87 2.04
C ASP A 55 11.50 0.55 1.84
N ASP A 56 10.84 1.41 1.07
CA ASP A 56 11.22 2.82 0.88
C ASP A 56 11.18 3.59 2.21
N MET A 57 10.09 3.46 2.97
CA MET A 57 9.96 4.07 4.31
C MET A 57 11.02 3.53 5.29
N LEU A 58 11.34 2.24 5.21
CA LEU A 58 12.33 1.61 6.06
C LEU A 58 13.71 2.19 5.80
N SER A 59 14.10 2.33 4.52
CA SER A 59 15.37 2.94 4.13
C SER A 59 15.46 4.39 4.61
N GLU A 60 14.42 5.20 4.36
CA GLU A 60 14.33 6.60 4.79
C GLU A 60 14.51 6.73 6.31
N LEU A 61 13.83 5.87 7.08
CA LEU A 61 13.87 5.92 8.54
C LEU A 61 15.20 5.43 9.12
N TYR A 62 15.86 4.44 8.50
CA TYR A 62 17.23 4.06 8.89
C TYR A 62 18.24 5.17 8.62
N GLU A 63 18.14 5.83 7.46
CA GLU A 63 18.98 6.99 7.14
C GLU A 63 18.73 8.13 8.13
N MET A 64 17.46 8.41 8.46
CA MET A 64 17.10 9.41 9.45
C MET A 64 17.65 9.05 10.85
N LYS A 65 17.49 7.80 11.30
CA LYS A 65 18.05 7.31 12.58
C LYS A 65 19.57 7.50 12.64
N ARG A 66 20.29 7.27 11.53
CA ARG A 66 21.75 7.41 11.44
C ARG A 66 22.22 8.86 11.39
N ASN A 67 21.58 9.68 10.56
CA ASN A 67 22.05 11.03 10.23
C ASN A 67 21.47 12.10 11.16
N ASN A 68 20.25 11.91 11.66
CA ASN A 68 19.56 12.84 12.55
C ASN A 68 18.64 12.11 13.55
N PRO A 69 19.21 11.51 14.62
CA PRO A 69 18.44 10.78 15.62
C PRO A 69 17.34 11.61 16.29
N GLY A 70 17.56 12.93 16.44
CA GLY A 70 16.55 13.84 17.02
C GLY A 70 15.31 13.95 16.12
N ALA A 71 15.50 14.08 14.81
CA ALA A 71 14.40 14.05 13.84
C ALA A 71 13.66 12.70 13.88
N PHE A 72 14.39 11.58 14.00
CA PHE A 72 13.78 10.26 14.12
C PHE A 72 12.87 10.14 15.36
N ILE A 73 13.31 10.60 16.53
CA ILE A 73 12.49 10.59 17.75
C ILE A 73 11.24 11.47 17.59
N ASN A 74 11.40 12.65 17.00
CA ASN A 74 10.28 13.54 16.72
C ASN A 74 9.27 12.89 15.76
N GLU A 75 9.75 12.14 14.77
CA GLU A 75 8.92 11.45 13.80
C GLU A 75 7.98 10.42 14.44
N ILE A 76 8.42 9.71 15.48
CA ILE A 76 7.57 8.79 16.26
C ILE A 76 6.35 9.53 16.83
N THR A 77 6.58 10.71 17.40
CA THR A 77 5.52 11.54 17.97
C THR A 77 4.63 12.10 16.86
N ASN A 78 5.23 12.60 15.79
CA ASN A 78 4.52 13.21 14.65
C ASN A 78 3.56 12.21 14.00
N VAL A 79 4.03 11.00 13.70
CA VAL A 79 3.20 9.95 13.07
C VAL A 79 2.04 9.58 13.99
N THR A 80 2.30 9.39 15.28
CA THR A 80 1.25 9.07 16.26
C THR A 80 0.19 10.17 16.35
N GLN A 81 0.59 11.43 16.39
CA GLN A 81 -0.33 12.57 16.41
C GLN A 81 -1.10 12.71 15.09
N ASN A 82 -0.44 12.48 13.95
CA ASN A 82 -1.06 12.56 12.64
C ASN A 82 -2.16 11.49 12.49
N ILE A 83 -1.90 10.25 12.89
CA ILE A 83 -2.91 9.16 12.90
C ILE A 83 -4.12 9.59 13.73
N ARG A 84 -3.91 10.05 14.97
CA ARG A 84 -5.00 10.51 15.86
C ARG A 84 -5.82 11.64 15.22
N ARG A 85 -5.14 12.59 14.56
CA ARG A 85 -5.79 13.72 13.89
C ARG A 85 -6.65 13.26 12.70
N ILE A 86 -6.11 12.40 11.84
CA ILE A 86 -6.83 11.87 10.67
C ILE A 86 -8.04 11.04 11.13
N GLN A 87 -7.85 10.12 12.07
CA GLN A 87 -8.94 9.32 12.65
C GLN A 87 -10.04 10.21 13.26
N SER A 88 -9.66 11.24 14.02
CA SER A 88 -10.62 12.19 14.58
C SER A 88 -11.41 12.95 13.51
N ASN A 89 -10.75 13.35 12.42
CA ASN A 89 -11.41 14.03 11.31
C ASN A 89 -12.40 13.12 10.58
N ILE A 90 -12.03 11.86 10.32
CA ILE A 90 -12.91 10.83 9.74
C ILE A 90 -14.11 10.57 10.65
N ASN A 91 -13.87 10.31 11.94
CA ASN A 91 -14.92 9.99 12.92
C ASN A 91 -15.92 11.14 13.09
N LYS A 92 -15.43 12.40 13.06
CA LYS A 92 -16.27 13.60 13.13
C LYS A 92 -16.92 13.96 11.79
N LYS A 93 -16.77 13.14 10.75
CA LYS A 93 -17.31 13.35 9.41
C LYS A 93 -17.02 14.75 8.88
N LYS A 94 -15.78 15.23 9.06
CA LYS A 94 -15.38 16.56 8.61
C LYS A 94 -15.22 16.67 7.09
N TYR A 95 -15.20 15.54 6.39
CA TYR A 95 -15.10 15.47 4.94
C TYR A 95 -16.40 15.98 4.30
N LYS A 96 -16.27 16.62 3.14
CA LYS A 96 -17.40 17.17 2.38
C LYS A 96 -17.84 16.25 1.25
N THR A 97 -16.92 15.45 0.71
CA THR A 97 -17.17 14.51 -0.38
C THR A 97 -16.67 13.11 -0.02
N GLU A 98 -17.17 12.10 -0.74
CA GLU A 98 -16.71 10.71 -0.56
C GLU A 98 -15.24 10.55 -1.02
N ASP A 99 -14.83 11.27 -2.07
CA ASP A 99 -13.42 11.30 -2.52
C ASP A 99 -12.48 11.83 -1.43
N GLU A 100 -12.91 12.86 -0.68
CA GLU A 100 -12.14 13.41 0.43
C GLU A 100 -12.01 12.40 1.57
N LYS A 101 -13.09 11.68 1.87
CA LYS A 101 -13.08 10.58 2.85
C LYS A 101 -12.12 9.48 2.41
N GLN A 102 -12.19 9.03 1.16
CA GLN A 102 -11.28 8.01 0.63
C GLN A 102 -9.82 8.45 0.70
N SER A 103 -9.54 9.71 0.37
CA SER A 103 -8.19 10.29 0.52
C SER A 103 -7.71 10.29 1.99
N TRP A 104 -8.60 10.58 2.95
CA TRP A 104 -8.24 10.51 4.37
C TRP A 104 -7.99 9.08 4.83
N GLU A 105 -8.77 8.10 4.37
CA GLU A 105 -8.58 6.68 4.67
C GLU A 105 -7.25 6.17 4.09
N GLN A 106 -6.91 6.56 2.86
CA GLN A 106 -5.61 6.25 2.25
C GLN A 106 -4.46 6.87 3.04
N ASN A 107 -4.59 8.15 3.44
CA ASN A 107 -3.57 8.82 4.26
C ASN A 107 -3.41 8.17 5.63
N LEU A 108 -4.51 7.72 6.24
CA LEU A 108 -4.48 6.98 7.49
C LEU A 108 -3.72 5.66 7.33
N SER A 109 -4.07 4.87 6.32
CA SER A 109 -3.38 3.61 6.01
C SER A 109 -1.87 3.81 5.80
N ARG A 110 -1.47 4.84 5.04
CA ARG A 110 -0.05 5.17 4.84
C ARG A 110 0.65 5.56 6.15
N ALA A 111 -0.01 6.32 7.02
CA ALA A 111 0.54 6.72 8.31
C ALA A 111 0.67 5.52 9.27
N GLU A 112 -0.29 4.58 9.26
CA GLU A 112 -0.23 3.35 10.04
C GLU A 112 0.90 2.43 9.58
N VAL A 113 1.11 2.29 8.26
CA VAL A 113 2.28 1.57 7.72
C VAL A 113 3.57 2.24 8.19
N ARG A 114 3.68 3.57 8.11
CA ARG A 114 4.87 4.30 8.58
C ARG A 114 5.11 4.10 10.08
N LYS A 115 4.06 4.06 10.90
CA LYS A 115 4.16 3.75 12.32
C LYS A 115 4.73 2.34 12.55
N LYS A 116 4.24 1.35 11.81
CA LYS A 116 4.75 -0.03 11.89
C LYS A 116 6.23 -0.10 11.53
N VAL A 117 6.64 0.58 10.45
CA VAL A 117 8.05 0.65 10.04
C VAL A 117 8.91 1.30 11.14
N LEU A 118 8.43 2.38 11.77
CA LEU A 118 9.13 3.00 12.90
C LEU A 118 9.33 2.01 14.05
N GLU A 119 8.30 1.24 14.42
CA GLU A 119 8.39 0.21 15.46
C GLU A 119 9.41 -0.89 15.09
N ASP A 120 9.45 -1.29 13.82
CA ASP A 120 10.43 -2.26 13.31
C ASP A 120 11.88 -1.72 13.33
N VAL A 121 12.07 -0.41 13.12
CA VAL A 121 13.38 0.26 13.19
C VAL A 121 13.84 0.46 14.64
N ILE A 122 12.92 0.59 15.60
CA ILE A 122 13.22 0.75 17.03
C ILE A 122 13.52 -0.60 17.68
N SER A 123 12.78 -1.65 17.31
CA SER A 123 12.93 -2.99 17.88
C SER A 123 14.19 -3.73 17.42
N LYS A 124 14.88 -3.22 16.39
CA LYS A 124 16.16 -3.70 15.87
C LYS A 124 17.32 -2.76 16.20
#